data_AF-A0A2R6NS29-F1
#
_entry.id   AF-A0A2R6NS29-F1
#
_cell.length_a   1.000
_cell.length_b   1.000
_cell.length_c   1.000
_cell.angle_alpha   90.00
_cell.angle_beta   90.00
_cell.angle_gamma   90.00
#
_symmetry.space_group_name_H-M   'P 1'
#
loop_
_entity.id
_entity.type
_entity.pdbx_description
1 polymer ?
#
loop_
_entity_poly.entity_id
_entity_poly.type
_entity_poly.pdbx_seq_one_letter_code
_entity_poly.pdbx_strand_id
1 'polypeptide(L)'
;MSQASLKPEILAVFREEWILSLLIYGVSALVVYDYIITIDQEITLVWRRKWSLATWIFIANRYLMFANMIWSITPYTAQVCFEPAFKRMLTVNAA
;
A
#
# COMPACT_ATOMS: atom_id res chain seq x y z
N MET A 1 27.36 3.64 -34.36
CA MET A 1 26.29 2.66 -34.67
C MET A 1 25.57 2.10 -33.42
N SER A 2 25.60 2.72 -32.22
CA SER A 2 24.96 2.15 -31.01
C SER A 2 23.62 2.79 -30.58
N GLN A 3 23.27 3.97 -31.09
CA GLN A 3 22.06 4.72 -30.64
C GLN A 3 20.73 4.12 -31.11
N ALA A 4 20.73 3.36 -32.22
CA ALA A 4 19.50 2.78 -32.78
C ALA A 4 18.97 1.58 -31.96
N SER A 5 19.87 0.82 -31.32
CA SER A 5 19.51 -0.33 -30.48
C SER A 5 18.97 0.07 -29.11
N LEU A 6 19.43 1.21 -28.57
CA LEU A 6 19.11 1.65 -27.20
C LEU A 6 17.66 2.15 -27.04
N LYS A 7 17.11 2.81 -28.08
CA LYS A 7 15.78 3.42 -28.05
C LYS A 7 14.64 2.42 -27.84
N PRO A 8 14.53 1.31 -28.61
CA PRO A 8 13.45 0.36 -28.42
C PRO A 8 13.55 -0.41 -27.09
N GLU A 9 14.77 -0.68 -26.61
CA GLU A 9 15.01 -1.39 -25.36
C GLU A 9 14.54 -0.58 -24.14
N ILE A 10 14.90 0.71 -24.06
CA ILE A 10 14.47 1.59 -22.97
C ILE A 10 12.94 1.77 -22.97
N LEU A 11 12.32 1.88 -24.14
CA LEU A 11 10.87 2.01 -24.26
C LEU A 11 10.14 0.73 -23.81
N ALA A 12 10.71 -0.44 -24.07
CA ALA A 12 10.16 -1.71 -23.60
C ALA A 12 10.22 -1.80 -22.07
N VAL A 13 11.38 -1.51 -21.46
CA VAL A 13 11.54 -1.52 -19.99
C VAL A 13 10.59 -0.51 -19.33
N PHE A 14 10.53 0.72 -19.84
CA PHE A 14 9.65 1.75 -19.30
C PHE A 14 8.16 1.40 -19.42
N ARG A 15 7.75 0.75 -20.53
CA ARG A 15 6.38 0.34 -20.76
C ARG A 15 5.92 -0.67 -19.71
N GLU A 16 6.74 -1.66 -19.39
CA GLU A 16 6.39 -2.68 -18.40
C GLU A 16 6.19 -2.04 -17.01
N GLU A 17 7.13 -1.19 -16.59
CA GLU A 17 7.05 -0.45 -15.32
C GLU A 17 5.81 0.45 -15.23
N TRP A 18 5.44 1.09 -16.35
CA TRP A 18 4.24 1.92 -16.43
C TRP A 18 2.96 1.13 -16.28
N ILE A 19 2.88 -0.02 -16.95
CA ILE A 19 1.70 -0.89 -16.86
C ILE A 19 1.52 -1.37 -15.43
N LEU A 20 2.60 -1.82 -14.77
CA LEU A 20 2.55 -2.25 -13.37
C LEU A 20 2.08 -1.11 -12.45
N SER A 21 2.60 0.10 -12.63
CA SER A 21 2.18 1.27 -11.86
C SER A 21 0.69 1.56 -12.02
N LEU A 22 0.18 1.57 -13.26
CA LEU A 22 -1.24 1.79 -13.55
C LEU A 22 -2.12 0.71 -12.92
N LEU A 23 -1.69 -0.56 -12.99
CA LEU A 23 -2.40 -1.67 -12.36
C LEU A 23 -2.46 -1.51 -10.84
N ILE A 24 -1.35 -1.15 -10.20
CA ILE A 24 -1.30 -0.93 -8.75
C ILE A 24 -2.27 0.18 -8.35
N TYR A 25 -2.29 1.32 -9.05
CA TYR A 25 -3.24 2.40 -8.75
C TYR A 25 -4.70 1.99 -8.99
N GLY A 26 -4.98 1.28 -10.09
CA GLY A 26 -6.32 0.81 -10.41
C GLY A 26 -6.87 -0.20 -9.39
N VAL A 27 -6.07 -1.20 -9.03
CA VAL A 27 -6.42 -2.19 -8.00
C VAL A 27 -6.56 -1.52 -6.65
N SER A 28 -5.68 -0.58 -6.30
CA SER A 28 -5.77 0.20 -5.07
C SER A 28 -7.08 0.98 -4.97
N ALA A 29 -7.49 1.65 -6.05
CA ALA A 29 -8.76 2.37 -6.09
C ALA A 29 -9.96 1.43 -5.95
N LEU A 30 -9.93 0.26 -6.61
CA LEU A 30 -10.98 -0.75 -6.51
C LEU A 30 -11.10 -1.30 -5.08
N VAL A 31 -9.96 -1.56 -4.45
CA VAL A 31 -9.88 -2.01 -3.06
C VAL A 31 -10.49 -0.96 -2.13
N VAL A 32 -10.10 0.32 -2.25
CA VAL A 32 -10.68 1.42 -1.45
C VAL A 32 -12.20 1.52 -1.64
N TYR A 33 -12.66 1.36 -2.88
CA TYR A 33 -14.09 1.34 -3.16
C TYR A 33 -14.80 0.18 -2.41
N ASP A 34 -14.23 -1.02 -2.44
CA ASP A 34 -14.75 -2.18 -1.72
C ASP A 34 -14.79 -1.92 -0.20
N TYR A 35 -13.79 -1.23 0.35
CA TYR A 35 -13.78 -0.77 1.74
C TYR A 35 -14.96 0.16 2.05
N ILE A 36 -15.19 1.16 1.21
CA ILE A 36 -16.24 2.16 1.44
C ILE A 36 -17.63 1.51 1.48
N ILE A 37 -17.90 0.55 0.61
CA ILE A 37 -19.22 -0.10 0.56
C ILE A 37 -19.43 -1.12 1.69
N THR A 38 -18.36 -1.73 2.21
CA THR A 38 -18.45 -2.76 3.25
C THR A 38 -18.28 -2.23 4.68
N ILE A 39 -17.80 -0.99 4.85
CA ILE A 39 -17.53 -0.40 6.17
C ILE A 39 -18.79 -0.31 7.06
N ASP A 40 -19.97 -0.06 6.47
CA ASP A 40 -21.22 0.00 7.24
C ASP A 40 -21.57 -1.35 7.88
N GLN A 41 -21.35 -2.43 7.13
CA GLN A 41 -21.53 -3.79 7.62
C GLN A 41 -20.47 -4.15 8.66
N GLU A 42 -19.22 -3.73 8.45
CA GLU A 42 -18.16 -3.91 9.44
C GLU A 42 -18.48 -3.22 10.76
N ILE A 43 -18.89 -1.95 10.73
CA ILE A 43 -19.26 -1.19 11.92
C ILE A 43 -20.38 -1.93 12.67
N THR A 44 -21.38 -2.40 11.94
CA THR A 44 -22.52 -3.09 12.54
C THR A 44 -22.16 -4.46 13.13
N LEU A 45 -21.31 -5.24 12.46
CA LEU A 45 -21.01 -6.63 12.84
C LEU A 45 -19.80 -6.77 13.77
N VAL A 46 -18.79 -5.93 13.59
CA VAL A 46 -17.49 -6.01 14.25
C VAL A 46 -17.40 -5.00 15.38
N TRP A 47 -17.78 -3.75 15.15
CA TRP A 47 -17.58 -2.65 16.11
C TRP A 47 -18.69 -2.55 17.15
N ARG A 48 -19.95 -2.87 16.80
CA ARG A 48 -21.07 -2.89 17.75
C ARG A 48 -21.12 -4.15 18.63
N ARG A 49 -20.34 -5.19 18.32
CA ARG A 49 -20.31 -6.45 19.08
C ARG A 49 -19.21 -6.42 20.14
N LYS A 50 -19.23 -7.37 21.08
CA LYS A 50 -18.13 -7.54 22.04
C LYS A 50 -16.84 -7.87 21.29
N TRP A 51 -15.79 -7.10 21.57
CA TRP A 51 -14.47 -7.26 20.96
C TRP A 51 -13.94 -8.65 21.29
N SER A 52 -13.81 -9.48 20.27
CA SER A 52 -13.33 -10.86 20.39
C SER A 52 -11.99 -11.02 19.68
N LEU A 53 -11.30 -12.14 19.88
CA LEU A 53 -10.09 -12.45 19.13
C LEU A 53 -10.32 -12.43 17.60
N ALA A 54 -11.52 -12.84 17.16
CA ALA A 54 -11.89 -12.78 15.75
C ALA A 54 -11.94 -11.33 15.21
N THR A 55 -12.38 -10.36 16.03
CA THR A 55 -12.35 -8.93 15.70
C THR A 55 -10.92 -8.44 15.49
N TRP A 56 -10.00 -8.83 16.37
CA TRP A 56 -8.59 -8.46 16.24
C TRP A 56 -7.93 -9.06 15.01
N ILE A 57 -8.18 -10.35 14.72
CA ILE A 57 -7.67 -11.00 13.51
C ILE A 57 -8.25 -10.36 12.24
N PHE A 58 -9.53 -9.99 12.28
CA PHE A 58 -10.19 -9.29 11.18
C PHE A 58 -9.54 -7.92 10.94
N ILE A 59 -9.38 -7.11 12.01
CA ILE A 59 -8.75 -5.80 11.91
C ILE A 59 -7.30 -5.93 11.43
N ALA A 60 -6.53 -6.88 11.96
CA ALA A 60 -5.16 -7.10 11.52
C ALA A 60 -5.10 -7.41 10.02
N ASN A 61 -5.84 -8.41 9.53
CA ASN A 61 -5.83 -8.73 8.10
C ASN A 61 -6.26 -7.56 7.23
N ARG A 62 -7.32 -6.86 7.64
CA ARG A 62 -7.97 -5.84 6.83
C ARG A 62 -7.19 -4.53 6.82
N TYR A 63 -6.81 -4.01 7.98
CA TYR A 63 -6.11 -2.72 8.08
C TYR A 63 -4.62 -2.83 7.75
N LEU A 64 -3.98 -4.00 7.90
CA LEU A 64 -2.60 -4.20 7.41
C LEU A 64 -2.54 -4.18 5.88
N MET A 65 -3.52 -4.77 5.18
CA MET A 65 -3.61 -4.66 3.73
C MET A 65 -3.78 -3.21 3.28
N PHE A 66 -4.61 -2.44 3.97
CA PHE A 66 -4.79 -1.01 3.69
C PHE A 66 -3.49 -0.21 3.91
N ALA A 67 -2.76 -0.47 4.99
CA ALA A 67 -1.46 0.16 5.25
C ALA A 67 -0.42 -0.19 4.15
N ASN A 68 -0.37 -1.46 3.74
CA ASN A 68 0.51 -1.90 2.65
C ASN A 68 0.13 -1.25 1.31
N MET A 69 -1.16 -1.03 1.07
CA MET A 69 -1.64 -0.31 -0.11
C MET A 69 -1.16 1.14 -0.12
N ILE A 70 -1.33 1.87 0.99
CA ILE A 70 -0.82 3.25 1.14
C ILE A 70 0.69 3.30 0.89
N TRP A 71 1.42 2.33 1.43
CA TRP A 71 2.86 2.23 1.20
C TRP A 71 3.18 2.07 -0.30
N SER A 72 2.40 1.24 -1.01
CA SER A 72 2.63 0.91 -2.42
C SER A 72 2.34 2.05 -3.39
N ILE A 73 1.42 2.96 -3.03
CA ILE A 73 1.10 4.16 -3.84
C ILE A 73 2.00 5.37 -3.52
N THR A 74 2.71 5.32 -2.38
CA THR A 74 3.56 6.41 -1.93
C THR A 74 4.81 6.51 -2.81
N PRO A 75 5.24 7.71 -3.24
CA PRO A 75 6.45 7.86 -4.04
C PRO A 75 7.68 7.31 -3.32
N TYR A 76 8.58 6.69 -4.07
CA TYR A 76 9.78 6.04 -3.55
C TYR A 76 10.62 6.94 -2.62
N THR A 77 10.66 8.25 -2.89
CA THR A 77 11.35 9.23 -2.04
C THR A 77 10.81 9.27 -0.61
N ALA A 78 9.50 9.14 -0.41
CA ALA A 78 8.90 9.11 0.91
C ALA A 78 9.13 7.75 1.62
N GLN A 79 9.19 6.64 0.87
CA GLN A 79 9.52 5.33 1.43
C GLN A 79 10.95 5.28 1.98
N VAL A 80 11.92 5.81 1.23
CA VAL A 80 13.34 5.83 1.63
C VAL A 80 13.59 6.77 2.81
N CYS A 81 12.86 7.88 2.90
CA CYS A 81 12.98 8.81 4.02
C CYS A 81 12.36 8.26 5.32
N PHE A 82 11.35 7.39 5.20
CA PHE A 82 10.64 6.81 6.34
C PHE A 82 11.51 5.85 7.16
N GLU A 83 12.30 4.98 6.53
CA GLU A 83 13.11 3.96 7.22
C GLU A 83 14.11 4.54 8.25
N PRO A 84 14.96 5.52 7.90
CA PRO A 84 15.87 6.13 8.88
C PRO A 84 15.13 7.01 9.90
N ALA A 85 14.04 7.67 9.52
CA ALA A 85 13.24 8.49 10.45
C ALA A 85 12.53 7.63 11.51
N PHE A 86 11.97 6.49 11.09
CA PHE A 86 11.32 5.53 11.97
C PHE A 86 12.31 4.90 12.96
N LYS A 87 13.49 4.50 12.48
CA LYS A 87 14.57 4.01 13.36
C LYS A 87 14.96 5.04 14.41
N ARG A 88 15.08 6.32 14.04
CA ARG A 88 15.40 7.40 14.99
C ARG A 88 14.31 7.58 16.05
N MET A 89 13.03 7.53 15.69
CA MET A 89 11.93 7.62 16.65
C MET A 89 11.96 6.48 17.68
N LEU A 90 12.23 5.26 17.25
CA LEU A 90 12.32 4.11 18.17
C LEU A 90 13.50 4.23 19.13
N THR A 91 14.65 4.72 18.66
CA THR A 91 15.83 4.89 19.52
C THR A 91 15.72 6.04 20.51
N VAL A 92 15.01 7.12 20.15
CA VAL A 92 14.82 8.29 21.03
C VAL A 92 13.80 8.00 22.13
N ASN A 93 12.82 7.13 21.87
CA ASN A 93 11.78 6.75 22.85
C ASN A 93 12.17 5.54 23.72
N ALA A 94 13.38 4.99 23.53
CA ALA A 94 13.92 3.86 24.27
C ALA A 94 15.03 4.26 25.28
N ALA A 95 15.25 5.56 25.47
CA ALA A 95 16.14 6.16 26.46
C ALA A 95 15.33 6.95 27.49
#